data_AF-A0ABC8KF84-F1
#
_entry.id   AF-A0ABC8KF84-F1
#
_cell.length_a   1.000
_cell.length_b   1.000
_cell.length_c   1.000
_cell.angle_alpha   90.00
_cell.angle_beta   90.00
_cell.angle_gamma   90.00
#
_symmetry.space_group_name_H-M   'P 1'
#
loop_
_entity.id
_entity.type
_entity.pdbx_description
1 polymer ?
#
loop_
_entity_poly.entity_id
_entity_poly.type
_entity_poly.pdbx_seq_one_letter_code
_entity_poly.pdbx_strand_id
1 'polypeptide(L)'
;MADTIPSSGDEQRERKRKLETPSCSASSASPKSLPFPADDGDDLLSEEDELASDEEEEYQRQVDDSDGFDVDYLPHPLGGLVPNEMKDDYSPFYTFLYSKLGIHCYNLQKETNFKLIRIHKYNTNKGGYPFAFYITLDAADTRNNTPCTFQTCVVEYPTPEWGYFSVWTELSRLKVPNGPRATSDVCNERRWRDEAVDDFYKGKMPNWLTKDELAAATDKGQYYELQESDLLGNEWLQLYAEFAFHVRWRGHGGLPSFLPLKMKKVIVQTLESGEDPPHLKLKSNNAIFYMSFRAGNGDPTGMPVVYHAMIRETMDGKPGHIVLEVQCWACKASSE
;
A
#
# COMPACT_ATOMS: atom_id res chain seq x y z
N MET A 1 68.20 41.79 -16.16
CA MET A 1 68.80 40.49 -15.81
C MET A 1 67.66 39.49 -15.71
N ALA A 2 67.74 38.42 -16.51
CA ALA A 2 67.20 37.07 -16.33
C ALA A 2 65.78 36.92 -15.75
N ASP A 3 64.78 36.49 -16.55
CA ASP A 3 64.36 35.07 -16.78
C ASP A 3 63.09 34.81 -15.91
N THR A 4 61.97 34.15 -16.29
CA THR A 4 61.62 33.14 -17.30
C THR A 4 60.09 33.16 -17.59
N ILE A 5 59.69 32.66 -18.77
CA ILE A 5 58.39 32.51 -19.48
C ILE A 5 57.67 31.16 -19.09
N PRO A 6 56.43 30.72 -19.52
CA PRO A 6 55.22 31.35 -20.12
C PRO A 6 53.86 31.02 -19.45
N SER A 7 52.86 31.78 -19.90
CA SER A 7 51.40 31.52 -19.95
C SER A 7 51.03 30.38 -20.93
N SER A 8 50.19 29.43 -20.53
CA SER A 8 49.52 28.48 -21.43
C SER A 8 48.04 28.85 -21.62
N GLY A 9 47.72 29.41 -22.77
CA GLY A 9 46.40 29.25 -23.39
C GLY A 9 46.47 28.07 -24.36
N ASP A 10 45.41 27.28 -24.45
CA ASP A 10 44.91 26.78 -25.74
C ASP A 10 43.57 26.03 -25.59
N GLU A 11 42.78 26.23 -26.64
CA GLU A 11 41.40 25.86 -26.87
C GLU A 11 41.15 24.33 -26.86
N GLN A 12 40.00 23.89 -26.32
CA GLN A 12 39.48 22.54 -26.58
C GLN A 12 38.15 22.57 -27.34
N ARG A 13 38.33 22.33 -28.64
CA ARG A 13 37.44 21.82 -29.70
C ARG A 13 36.14 21.13 -29.28
N GLU A 14 35.03 21.66 -29.82
CA GLU A 14 33.80 20.94 -30.09
C GLU A 14 34.01 19.74 -31.03
N ARG A 15 33.40 18.59 -30.71
CA ARG A 15 33.20 17.48 -31.66
C ARG A 15 31.78 16.94 -31.56
N LYS A 16 30.92 17.42 -32.45
CA LYS A 16 29.67 16.77 -32.87
C LYS A 16 30.03 15.51 -33.66
N ARG A 17 29.51 14.33 -33.27
CA ARG A 17 29.50 13.13 -34.14
C ARG A 17 28.09 12.90 -34.66
N LYS A 18 27.97 12.99 -35.99
CA LYS A 18 26.84 12.53 -36.79
C LYS A 18 26.83 11.00 -36.83
N LEU A 19 25.63 10.44 -36.81
CA LEU A 19 25.32 9.04 -37.07
C LEU A 19 25.33 8.81 -38.58
N GLU A 20 26.22 7.96 -39.09
CA GLU A 20 26.18 7.44 -40.46
C GLU A 20 25.76 5.97 -40.43
N THR A 21 24.68 5.66 -41.14
CA THR A 21 24.20 4.32 -41.49
C THR A 21 25.08 3.70 -42.59
N PRO A 22 25.41 2.40 -42.53
CA PRO A 22 25.80 1.65 -43.71
C PRO A 22 24.68 0.74 -44.21
N SER A 23 24.71 0.53 -45.52
CA SER A 23 23.69 -0.08 -46.35
C SER A 23 23.94 -1.56 -46.63
N CYS A 24 22.85 -2.29 -46.85
CA CYS A 24 22.61 -3.29 -47.91
C CYS A 24 23.63 -4.42 -48.15
N SER A 25 23.20 -5.68 -47.96
CA SER A 25 22.89 -6.59 -49.08
C SER A 25 22.62 -8.01 -48.57
N ALA A 26 21.50 -8.58 -49.02
CA ALA A 26 21.12 -9.96 -48.77
C ALA A 26 21.84 -10.88 -49.76
N SER A 27 22.38 -12.00 -49.27
CA SER A 27 22.69 -13.16 -50.13
C SER A 27 22.28 -14.44 -49.41
N SER A 28 21.58 -15.27 -50.17
CA SER A 28 20.94 -16.53 -49.81
C SER A 28 21.94 -17.67 -49.62
N ALA A 29 21.84 -18.40 -48.51
CA ALA A 29 22.30 -19.78 -48.42
C ALA A 29 21.57 -20.50 -47.28
N SER A 30 20.72 -21.48 -47.61
CA SER A 30 20.11 -22.40 -46.65
C SER A 30 21.15 -23.36 -46.08
N PRO A 31 21.24 -23.58 -44.76
CA PRO A 31 22.06 -24.66 -44.22
C PRO A 31 21.27 -25.98 -44.19
N LYS A 32 21.94 -27.04 -44.65
CA LYS A 32 21.48 -28.42 -44.68
C LYS A 32 21.26 -28.95 -43.27
N SER A 33 20.17 -29.72 -43.11
CA SER A 33 19.88 -30.58 -41.97
C SER A 33 21.01 -31.58 -41.72
N LEU A 34 21.54 -31.59 -40.49
CA LEU A 34 22.40 -32.66 -39.96
C LEU A 34 21.58 -33.55 -39.00
N PRO A 35 21.86 -34.85 -38.91
CA PRO A 35 21.03 -35.79 -38.16
C PRO A 35 21.28 -35.71 -36.65
N PHE A 36 20.20 -35.81 -35.88
CA PHE A 36 20.21 -35.91 -34.43
C PHE A 36 21.01 -37.15 -33.97
N PRO A 37 21.95 -37.02 -33.01
CA PRO A 37 22.28 -38.14 -32.14
C PRO A 37 21.14 -38.33 -31.15
N ALA A 38 20.67 -39.58 -31.02
CA ALA A 38 19.87 -40.00 -29.89
C ALA A 38 20.71 -39.79 -28.64
N ASP A 39 20.32 -38.82 -27.82
CA ASP A 39 20.80 -38.67 -26.46
C ASP A 39 19.63 -39.10 -25.58
N ASP A 40 19.83 -40.23 -24.92
CA ASP A 40 18.95 -40.79 -23.92
C ASP A 40 18.80 -39.73 -22.81
N GLY A 41 17.73 -38.95 -22.90
CA GLY A 41 17.31 -38.06 -21.84
C GLY A 41 16.80 -38.91 -20.70
N ASP A 42 17.74 -39.38 -19.87
CA ASP A 42 17.43 -39.87 -18.54
C ASP A 42 16.53 -38.85 -17.85
N ASP A 43 15.34 -39.32 -17.51
CA ASP A 43 14.44 -38.73 -16.53
C ASP A 43 15.24 -38.31 -15.28
N LEU A 44 15.59 -37.03 -15.21
CA LEU A 44 16.06 -36.38 -14.00
C LEU A 44 15.12 -35.23 -13.61
N LEU A 45 13.81 -35.49 -13.71
CA LEU A 45 12.90 -34.96 -12.71
C LEU A 45 13.03 -35.90 -11.51
N SER A 46 14.03 -35.62 -10.68
CA SER A 46 14.21 -36.27 -9.39
C SER A 46 12.89 -36.22 -8.61
N GLU A 47 12.51 -37.37 -8.08
CA GLU A 47 11.28 -37.73 -7.34
C GLU A 47 11.10 -36.95 -6.01
N GLU A 48 11.47 -35.67 -5.93
CA GLU A 48 11.41 -34.85 -4.70
C GLU A 48 10.29 -33.79 -4.66
N ASP A 49 9.39 -33.72 -5.66
CA ASP A 49 8.36 -32.65 -5.74
C ASP A 49 6.89 -33.14 -5.70
N GLU A 50 6.62 -34.41 -5.37
CA GLU A 50 5.26 -34.84 -5.00
C GLU A 50 5.08 -34.70 -3.49
N LEU A 51 4.57 -33.55 -3.04
CA LEU A 51 4.08 -33.40 -1.66
C LEU A 51 3.11 -34.54 -1.34
N ALA A 52 3.24 -35.15 -0.17
CA ALA A 52 2.29 -36.17 0.26
C ALA A 52 0.88 -35.56 0.30
N SER A 53 -0.10 -36.24 -0.30
CA SER A 53 -1.51 -35.78 -0.33
C SER A 53 -2.00 -35.32 1.04
N ASP A 54 -1.56 -36.02 2.08
CA ASP A 54 -1.96 -35.79 3.46
C ASP A 54 -1.46 -34.44 4.02
N GLU A 55 -0.29 -33.97 3.59
CA GLU A 55 0.27 -32.67 4.02
C GLU A 55 -0.45 -31.51 3.34
N GLU A 56 -0.82 -31.66 2.06
CA GLU A 56 -1.60 -30.67 1.31
C GLU A 56 -3.04 -30.61 1.83
N GLU A 57 -3.66 -31.75 2.13
CA GLU A 57 -4.99 -31.82 2.75
C GLU A 57 -5.00 -31.15 4.14
N GLU A 58 -3.97 -31.40 4.95
CA GLU A 58 -3.81 -30.73 6.24
C GLU A 58 -3.62 -29.22 6.08
N TYR A 59 -2.78 -28.79 5.15
CA TYR A 59 -2.56 -27.37 4.86
C TYR A 59 -3.85 -26.68 4.42
N GLN A 60 -4.59 -27.28 3.49
CA GLN A 60 -5.88 -26.74 3.04
C GLN A 60 -6.88 -26.67 4.20
N ARG A 61 -6.93 -27.70 5.07
CA ARG A 61 -7.76 -27.68 6.29
C ARG A 61 -7.38 -26.51 7.21
N GLN A 62 -6.09 -26.23 7.40
CA GLN A 62 -5.63 -25.11 8.22
C GLN A 62 -6.02 -23.76 7.61
N VAL A 63 -5.87 -23.60 6.30
CA VAL A 63 -6.31 -22.39 5.57
C VAL A 63 -7.81 -22.18 5.77
N ASP A 64 -8.59 -23.24 5.59
CA ASP A 64 -10.03 -23.26 5.70
C ASP A 64 -10.54 -22.93 7.12
N ASP A 65 -9.97 -23.58 8.13
CA ASP A 65 -10.36 -23.39 9.54
C ASP A 65 -9.94 -22.02 10.08
N SER A 66 -8.83 -21.48 9.59
CA SER A 66 -8.20 -20.27 10.12
C SER A 66 -8.38 -19.04 9.25
N ASP A 67 -9.05 -19.12 8.10
CA ASP A 67 -9.11 -18.04 7.10
C ASP A 67 -7.72 -17.64 6.54
N GLY A 68 -6.71 -18.50 6.69
CA GLY A 68 -5.30 -18.25 6.33
C GLY A 68 -4.44 -17.59 7.43
N PHE A 69 -4.98 -17.33 8.62
CA PHE A 69 -4.26 -16.66 9.72
C PHE A 69 -3.39 -17.61 10.56
N ASP A 70 -3.79 -18.87 10.68
CA ASP A 70 -3.11 -19.89 11.49
C ASP A 70 -2.78 -21.08 10.57
N VAL A 71 -1.68 -20.95 9.82
CA VAL A 71 -1.18 -21.96 8.88
C VAL A 71 0.30 -22.23 9.13
N ASP A 72 0.70 -23.49 8.99
CA ASP A 72 2.08 -23.92 9.04
C ASP A 72 2.77 -23.68 7.69
N TYR A 73 4.11 -23.59 7.71
CA TYR A 73 4.88 -23.45 6.48
C TYR A 73 4.91 -24.78 5.73
N LEU A 74 4.21 -24.84 4.60
CA LEU A 74 4.34 -25.92 3.62
C LEU A 74 5.17 -25.41 2.42
N PRO A 75 6.28 -26.07 2.05
CA PRO A 75 7.13 -25.64 0.95
C PRO A 75 6.46 -25.93 -0.39
N HIS A 76 5.52 -25.08 -0.81
CA HIS A 76 4.94 -25.17 -2.14
C HIS A 76 5.84 -24.40 -3.15
N PRO A 77 6.28 -25.03 -4.26
CA PRO A 77 7.17 -24.39 -5.24
C PRO A 77 6.54 -23.18 -5.95
N LEU A 78 5.21 -23.21 -6.13
CA LEU A 78 4.45 -22.26 -6.96
C LEU A 78 3.36 -21.46 -6.20
N GLY A 79 3.29 -21.56 -4.87
CA GLY A 79 2.17 -20.95 -4.12
C GLY A 79 2.31 -21.04 -2.60
N GLY A 80 1.21 -20.81 -1.89
CA GLY A 80 1.11 -20.97 -0.44
C GLY A 80 1.35 -19.71 0.39
N LEU A 81 1.00 -19.80 1.66
CA LEU A 81 1.20 -18.76 2.67
C LEU A 81 2.51 -19.03 3.43
N VAL A 82 3.33 -17.99 3.54
CA VAL A 82 4.55 -17.96 4.32
C VAL A 82 4.23 -17.35 5.69
N PRO A 83 4.25 -18.15 6.77
CA PRO A 83 4.07 -17.63 8.12
C PRO A 83 5.32 -16.84 8.55
N ASN A 84 5.09 -15.65 9.10
CA ASN A 84 6.13 -14.80 9.66
C ASN A 84 5.80 -14.45 11.10
N GLU A 85 6.67 -14.82 12.02
CA GLU A 85 6.59 -14.38 13.40
C GLU A 85 7.23 -13.00 13.58
N MET A 86 6.60 -12.14 14.37
CA MET A 86 7.20 -10.86 14.72
C MET A 86 8.29 -11.09 15.76
N LYS A 87 9.54 -10.92 15.35
CA LYS A 87 10.70 -10.81 16.25
C LYS A 87 10.97 -9.33 16.51
N ASP A 88 11.25 -8.96 17.76
CA ASP A 88 11.32 -7.56 18.21
C ASP A 88 12.25 -6.62 17.38
N ASP A 89 11.98 -5.32 17.54
CA ASP A 89 12.57 -4.08 17.00
C ASP A 89 12.62 -3.85 15.47
N TYR A 90 12.56 -4.89 14.63
CA TYR A 90 12.73 -4.74 13.16
C TYR A 90 11.50 -5.11 12.33
N SER A 91 10.32 -4.94 12.91
CA SER A 91 9.06 -5.13 12.20
C SER A 91 8.92 -4.14 11.03
N PRO A 92 8.64 -4.60 9.79
CA PRO A 92 8.51 -3.70 8.66
C PRO A 92 7.39 -2.70 8.87
N PHE A 93 7.63 -1.42 8.55
CA PHE A 93 6.70 -0.33 8.84
C PHE A 93 5.28 -0.56 8.25
N TYR A 94 5.19 -1.21 7.08
CA TYR A 94 3.90 -1.52 6.45
C TYR A 94 3.03 -2.45 7.30
N THR A 95 3.61 -3.35 8.11
CA THR A 95 2.81 -4.25 8.98
C THR A 95 2.03 -3.47 10.02
N PHE A 96 2.60 -2.39 10.56
CA PHE A 96 1.92 -1.45 11.45
C PHE A 96 0.80 -0.69 10.73
N LEU A 97 1.04 -0.23 9.51
CA LEU A 97 0.02 0.48 8.73
C LEU A 97 -1.16 -0.42 8.39
N TYR A 98 -0.91 -1.64 7.92
CA TYR A 98 -1.94 -2.62 7.59
C TYR A 98 -2.74 -3.05 8.82
N SER A 99 -2.06 -3.24 9.95
CA SER A 99 -2.69 -3.48 11.25
C SER A 99 -3.63 -2.34 11.67
N LYS A 100 -3.15 -1.09 11.60
CA LYS A 100 -3.95 0.09 11.92
C LYS A 100 -5.12 0.26 10.95
N LEU A 101 -4.96 -0.07 9.67
CA LEU A 101 -6.02 0.03 8.67
C LEU A 101 -7.17 -0.92 8.96
N GLY A 102 -6.88 -2.18 9.32
CA GLY A 102 -7.90 -3.13 9.77
C GLY A 102 -8.67 -2.60 10.97
N ILE A 103 -7.95 -2.17 12.01
CA ILE A 103 -8.57 -1.59 13.21
C ILE A 103 -9.42 -0.36 12.87
N HIS A 104 -8.94 0.50 11.98
CA HIS A 104 -9.67 1.68 11.51
C HIS A 104 -10.99 1.30 10.81
N CYS A 105 -10.95 0.35 9.88
CA CYS A 105 -12.13 -0.22 9.23
C CYS A 105 -13.15 -0.72 10.26
N TYR A 106 -12.68 -1.52 11.23
CA TYR A 106 -13.55 -2.07 12.27
C TYR A 106 -14.16 -0.97 13.15
N ASN A 107 -13.36 0.03 13.55
CA ASN A 107 -13.81 1.17 14.35
C ASN A 107 -14.87 2.00 13.64
N LEU A 108 -14.70 2.28 12.35
CA LEU A 108 -15.69 2.99 11.53
C LEU A 108 -17.02 2.22 11.48
N GLN A 109 -16.97 0.90 11.23
CA GLN A 109 -18.19 0.10 11.04
C GLN A 109 -18.92 -0.24 12.34
N LYS A 110 -18.20 -0.31 13.47
CA LYS A 110 -18.76 -0.71 14.77
C LYS A 110 -18.88 0.44 15.77
N GLU A 111 -18.47 1.65 15.39
CA GLU A 111 -18.42 2.84 16.24
C GLU A 111 -17.61 2.60 17.54
N THR A 112 -16.49 1.88 17.40
CA THR A 112 -15.55 1.56 18.49
C THR A 112 -14.28 2.42 18.41
N ASN A 113 -13.40 2.32 19.41
CA ASN A 113 -12.13 3.03 19.42
C ASN A 113 -10.98 2.12 19.87
N PHE A 114 -10.79 1.01 19.15
CA PHE A 114 -9.66 0.12 19.33
C PHE A 114 -8.35 0.79 18.91
N LYS A 115 -7.29 0.56 19.67
CA LYS A 115 -5.92 1.00 19.38
C LYS A 115 -4.99 -0.21 19.36
N LEU A 116 -4.07 -0.22 18.40
CA LEU A 116 -3.06 -1.27 18.25
C LEU A 116 -2.15 -1.30 19.49
N ILE A 117 -1.94 -2.50 20.06
CA ILE A 117 -1.00 -2.75 21.15
C ILE A 117 0.27 -3.39 20.60
N ARG A 118 0.13 -4.52 19.91
CA ARG A 118 1.24 -5.28 19.34
C ARG A 118 0.79 -6.13 18.18
N ILE A 119 1.73 -6.50 17.32
CA ILE A 119 1.53 -7.46 16.25
C ILE A 119 2.25 -8.74 16.65
N HIS A 120 1.59 -9.89 16.54
CA HIS A 120 2.19 -11.17 16.92
C HIS A 120 2.85 -11.87 15.74
N LYS A 121 2.11 -11.91 14.62
CA LYS A 121 2.50 -12.63 13.42
C LYS A 121 1.73 -12.11 12.23
N TYR A 122 2.24 -12.40 11.05
CA TYR A 122 1.51 -12.26 9.82
C TYR A 122 1.88 -13.37 8.85
N ASN A 123 0.92 -13.85 8.08
CA ASN A 123 1.20 -14.74 6.95
C ASN A 123 1.12 -13.92 5.66
N THR A 124 1.95 -14.23 4.68
CA THR A 124 1.93 -13.58 3.36
C THR A 124 2.02 -14.60 2.25
N ASN A 125 1.36 -14.39 1.13
CA ASN A 125 1.48 -15.31 -0.02
C ASN A 125 2.90 -15.30 -0.61
N LYS A 126 3.38 -16.49 -1.00
CA LYS A 126 4.62 -16.71 -1.74
C LYS A 126 4.32 -16.59 -3.24
N GLY A 127 4.98 -15.67 -3.94
CA GLY A 127 4.76 -15.47 -5.39
C GLY A 127 3.92 -14.24 -5.73
N GLY A 128 3.67 -14.02 -7.03
CA GLY A 128 3.28 -12.73 -7.63
C GLY A 128 2.00 -12.06 -7.11
N TYR A 129 1.82 -10.80 -7.53
CA TYR A 129 0.73 -9.91 -7.12
C TYR A 129 -0.68 -10.52 -7.32
N PRO A 130 -1.64 -10.15 -6.46
CA PRO A 130 -1.52 -9.18 -5.36
C PRO A 130 -0.88 -9.77 -4.09
N PHE A 131 -0.30 -8.93 -3.23
CA PHE A 131 0.29 -9.38 -1.96
C PHE A 131 -0.74 -9.30 -0.84
N ALA A 132 -1.08 -10.45 -0.25
CA ALA A 132 -2.04 -10.55 0.84
C ALA A 132 -1.33 -10.79 2.17
N PHE A 133 -1.68 -9.99 3.18
CA PHE A 133 -1.12 -10.02 4.53
C PHE A 133 -2.19 -10.40 5.54
N TYR A 134 -2.06 -11.57 6.14
CA TYR A 134 -2.96 -12.12 7.16
C TYR A 134 -2.37 -11.85 8.53
N ILE A 135 -2.73 -10.72 9.13
CA ILE A 135 -2.08 -10.20 10.33
C ILE A 135 -2.90 -10.56 11.58
N THR A 136 -2.22 -11.11 12.60
CA THR A 136 -2.78 -11.31 13.94
C THR A 136 -2.12 -10.34 14.92
N LEU A 137 -2.94 -9.56 15.63
CA LEU A 137 -2.49 -8.46 16.50
C LEU A 137 -3.33 -8.38 17.78
N ASP A 138 -2.84 -7.69 18.80
CA ASP A 138 -3.65 -7.28 19.96
C ASP A 138 -4.04 -5.81 19.83
N ALA A 139 -5.29 -5.49 20.18
CA ALA A 139 -5.78 -4.13 20.30
C ALA A 139 -6.64 -3.99 21.56
N ALA A 140 -6.66 -2.80 22.16
CA ALA A 140 -7.57 -2.48 23.27
C ALA A 140 -8.51 -1.35 22.88
N ASP A 141 -9.78 -1.47 23.29
CA ASP A 141 -10.71 -0.35 23.23
C ASP A 141 -10.34 0.63 24.34
N THR A 142 -10.16 1.90 23.98
CA THR A 142 -9.93 3.00 24.93
C THR A 142 -10.98 3.09 26.05
N ARG A 143 -12.18 2.53 25.87
CA ARG A 143 -13.26 2.55 26.88
C ARG A 143 -13.05 1.60 28.05
N ASN A 144 -12.58 0.38 27.78
CA ASN A 144 -12.45 -0.69 28.79
C ASN A 144 -10.99 -1.12 29.02
N ASN A 145 -10.08 -0.65 28.16
CA ASN A 145 -8.64 -0.96 28.15
C ASN A 145 -8.33 -2.46 28.22
N THR A 146 -9.25 -3.32 27.79
CA THR A 146 -9.09 -4.77 27.82
C THR A 146 -8.51 -5.22 26.47
N PRO A 147 -7.28 -5.77 26.46
CA PRO A 147 -6.69 -6.27 25.23
C PRO A 147 -7.51 -7.42 24.65
N CYS A 148 -7.76 -7.35 23.35
CA CYS A 148 -8.40 -8.38 22.57
C CYS A 148 -7.52 -8.72 21.36
N THR A 149 -7.52 -9.97 20.94
CA THR A 149 -6.83 -10.37 19.71
C THR A 149 -7.71 -10.05 18.50
N PHE A 150 -7.11 -9.42 17.50
CA PHE A 150 -7.69 -9.06 16.22
C PHE A 150 -6.98 -9.80 15.09
N GLN A 151 -7.73 -10.00 14.01
CA GLN A 151 -7.26 -10.55 12.75
C GLN A 151 -7.67 -9.62 11.62
N THR A 152 -6.71 -9.25 10.77
CA THR A 152 -6.97 -8.44 9.58
C THR A 152 -6.26 -9.00 8.35
N CYS A 153 -6.99 -9.15 7.24
CA CYS A 153 -6.45 -9.51 5.93
C CYS A 153 -6.35 -8.23 5.11
N VAL A 154 -5.14 -7.85 4.74
CA VAL A 154 -4.86 -6.64 3.94
C VAL A 154 -4.21 -7.06 2.65
N VAL A 155 -4.72 -6.59 1.52
CA VAL A 155 -4.15 -6.91 0.22
C VAL A 155 -3.68 -5.64 -0.46
N GLU A 156 -2.47 -5.73 -1.01
CA GLU A 156 -1.83 -4.67 -1.74
C GLU A 156 -1.97 -4.89 -3.25
N TYR A 157 -2.52 -3.88 -3.93
CA TYR A 157 -2.63 -3.85 -5.39
C TYR A 157 -1.72 -2.76 -5.95
N PRO A 158 -0.65 -3.13 -6.68
CA PRO A 158 0.03 -2.15 -7.51
C PRO A 158 -0.92 -1.80 -8.66
N THR A 159 -1.26 -0.53 -8.80
CA THR A 159 -2.01 -0.01 -9.95
C THR A 159 -1.07 0.82 -10.82
N PRO A 160 -0.12 0.20 -11.55
CA PRO A 160 0.87 0.92 -12.34
C PRO A 160 0.24 1.74 -13.46
N GLU A 161 -0.91 1.33 -13.98
CA GLU A 161 -1.65 2.04 -15.03
C GLU A 161 -2.18 3.41 -14.58
N TRP A 162 -2.42 3.59 -13.28
CA TRP A 162 -3.05 4.79 -12.73
C TRP A 162 -2.13 5.65 -11.86
N GLY A 163 -0.93 5.16 -11.54
CA GLY A 163 0.10 5.93 -10.84
C GLY A 163 -0.20 6.23 -9.36
N TYR A 164 -1.13 5.50 -8.75
CA TYR A 164 -1.39 5.51 -7.31
C TYR A 164 -1.15 4.11 -6.71
N PHE A 165 -1.03 4.05 -5.40
CA PHE A 165 -0.92 2.82 -4.61
C PHE A 165 -2.28 2.47 -4.02
N SER A 166 -2.73 1.22 -4.13
CA SER A 166 -3.99 0.78 -3.53
C SER A 166 -3.75 -0.30 -2.48
N VAL A 167 -4.39 -0.13 -1.34
CA VAL A 167 -4.43 -1.12 -0.26
C VAL A 167 -5.86 -1.28 0.19
N TRP A 168 -6.31 -2.52 0.35
CA TRP A 168 -7.64 -2.80 0.83
C TRP A 168 -7.65 -3.82 1.96
N THR A 169 -8.67 -3.80 2.80
CA THR A 169 -8.92 -4.86 3.77
C THR A 169 -9.99 -5.79 3.21
N GLU A 170 -9.73 -7.10 3.20
CA GLU A 170 -10.74 -8.10 2.85
C GLU A 170 -11.43 -8.67 4.09
N LEU A 171 -10.81 -8.46 5.26
CA LEU A 171 -11.32 -8.96 6.52
C LEU A 171 -10.73 -8.14 7.65
N SER A 172 -11.55 -7.72 8.61
CA SER A 172 -11.07 -7.17 9.87
C SER A 172 -12.05 -7.45 10.99
N ARG A 173 -11.61 -8.17 12.02
CA ARG A 173 -12.47 -8.63 13.12
C ARG A 173 -11.68 -8.99 14.37
N LEU A 174 -12.40 -9.13 15.48
CA LEU A 174 -11.94 -9.85 16.66
C LEU A 174 -11.68 -11.32 16.30
N LYS A 175 -10.60 -11.90 16.85
CA LYS A 175 -10.26 -13.31 16.64
C LYS A 175 -11.40 -14.19 17.17
N VAL A 176 -11.82 -15.12 16.34
CA VAL A 176 -12.82 -16.15 16.68
C VAL A 176 -12.14 -17.51 16.77
N PRO A 177 -12.70 -18.49 17.50
CA PRO A 177 -12.14 -19.84 17.54
C PRO A 177 -11.97 -20.44 16.15
N ASN A 178 -10.93 -21.27 16.00
CA ASN A 178 -10.70 -22.02 14.78
C ASN A 178 -11.79 -23.09 14.60
N GLY A 179 -12.12 -23.39 13.36
CA GLY A 179 -13.06 -24.43 13.00
C GLY A 179 -13.62 -24.20 11.60
N PRO A 180 -14.40 -25.16 11.07
CA PRO A 180 -14.82 -25.14 9.68
C PRO A 180 -15.57 -23.86 9.36
N ARG A 181 -14.97 -23.03 8.51
CA ARG A 181 -15.64 -21.89 7.90
C ARG A 181 -16.31 -22.44 6.64
N ALA A 182 -17.42 -21.87 6.19
CA ALA A 182 -18.09 -22.36 4.98
C ALA A 182 -17.19 -22.05 3.77
N THR A 183 -16.30 -22.99 3.43
CA THR A 183 -15.11 -22.75 2.60
C THR A 183 -15.36 -22.68 1.10
N SER A 184 -16.59 -22.94 0.64
CA SER A 184 -16.89 -22.87 -0.80
C SER A 184 -17.11 -21.46 -1.34
N ASP A 185 -17.38 -20.46 -0.49
CA ASP A 185 -17.75 -19.10 -0.95
C ASP A 185 -16.90 -17.98 -0.34
N VAL A 186 -15.87 -18.27 0.47
CA VAL A 186 -15.05 -17.25 1.15
C VAL A 186 -14.40 -16.27 0.16
N CYS A 187 -13.96 -16.74 -1.02
CA CYS A 187 -13.43 -15.85 -2.07
C CYS A 187 -14.50 -14.91 -2.66
N ASN A 188 -15.76 -15.34 -2.75
CA ASN A 188 -16.87 -14.49 -3.21
C ASN A 188 -17.41 -13.59 -2.07
N GLU A 189 -17.41 -14.07 -0.84
CA GLU A 189 -17.79 -13.32 0.36
C GLU A 189 -16.81 -12.17 0.62
N ARG A 190 -15.50 -12.41 0.46
CA ARG A 190 -14.45 -11.38 0.57
C ARG A 190 -14.31 -10.51 -0.68
N ARG A 191 -14.95 -10.87 -1.79
CA ARG A 191 -14.88 -10.08 -3.02
C ARG A 191 -15.46 -8.69 -2.80
N TRP A 192 -14.71 -7.68 -3.21
CA TRP A 192 -15.15 -6.29 -3.24
C TRP A 192 -16.41 -6.12 -4.11
N ARG A 193 -17.44 -5.44 -3.59
CA ARG A 193 -18.64 -5.07 -4.35
C ARG A 193 -18.48 -3.69 -4.97
N ASP A 194 -17.87 -3.65 -6.15
CA ASP A 194 -17.67 -2.39 -6.88
C ASP A 194 -19.00 -1.66 -7.13
N GLU A 195 -20.07 -2.40 -7.41
CA GLU A 195 -21.41 -1.85 -7.64
C GLU A 195 -22.02 -1.11 -6.43
N ALA A 196 -21.50 -1.32 -5.22
CA ALA A 196 -21.95 -0.62 -4.02
C ALA A 196 -21.29 0.75 -3.83
N VAL A 197 -20.20 1.01 -4.55
CA VAL A 197 -19.48 2.29 -4.51
C VAL A 197 -20.04 3.20 -5.62
N ASP A 198 -20.27 4.47 -5.30
CA ASP A 198 -20.72 5.45 -6.28
C ASP A 198 -19.61 5.75 -7.31
N ASP A 199 -19.97 5.93 -8.57
CA ASP A 199 -19.02 6.18 -9.67
C ASP A 199 -18.17 7.45 -9.45
N PHE A 200 -18.64 8.40 -8.64
CA PHE A 200 -17.86 9.56 -8.20
C PHE A 200 -16.55 9.17 -7.51
N TYR A 201 -16.53 8.06 -6.77
CA TYR A 201 -15.36 7.57 -6.05
C TYR A 201 -14.57 6.50 -6.84
N LYS A 202 -14.83 6.35 -8.14
CA LYS A 202 -14.17 5.35 -8.98
C LYS A 202 -13.23 5.97 -10.01
N GLY A 203 -12.49 5.10 -10.70
CA GLY A 203 -11.65 5.47 -11.84
C GLY A 203 -10.36 6.17 -11.43
N LYS A 204 -9.88 7.09 -12.27
CA LYS A 204 -8.60 7.78 -12.03
C LYS A 204 -8.70 8.68 -10.78
N MET A 205 -7.65 8.70 -9.97
CA MET A 205 -7.50 9.67 -8.89
C MET A 205 -7.69 11.10 -9.45
N PRO A 206 -8.48 11.98 -8.80
CA PRO A 206 -8.65 13.35 -9.26
C PRO A 206 -7.32 14.11 -9.28
N ASN A 207 -7.31 15.28 -9.91
CA ASN A 207 -6.17 16.17 -9.81
C ASN A 207 -6.14 16.87 -8.44
N TRP A 208 -4.96 17.36 -8.06
CA TRP A 208 -4.84 18.26 -6.92
C TRP A 208 -5.69 19.52 -7.12
N LEU A 209 -6.21 20.06 -6.02
CA LEU A 209 -7.08 21.24 -6.03
C LEU A 209 -6.38 22.44 -6.67
N THR A 210 -7.08 23.11 -7.58
CA THR A 210 -6.70 24.41 -8.12
C THR A 210 -6.79 25.49 -7.04
N LYS A 211 -6.17 26.65 -7.27
CA LYS A 211 -6.26 27.78 -6.32
C LYS A 211 -7.71 28.25 -6.11
N ASP A 212 -8.52 28.19 -7.17
CA ASP A 212 -9.92 28.61 -7.12
C ASP A 212 -10.77 27.59 -6.35
N GLU A 213 -10.54 26.28 -6.53
CA GLU A 213 -11.18 25.24 -5.71
C GLU A 213 -10.72 25.30 -4.25
N LEU A 214 -9.47 25.65 -4.00
CA LEU A 214 -8.95 25.85 -2.65
C LEU A 214 -9.61 27.06 -1.96
N ALA A 215 -9.88 28.12 -2.72
CA ALA A 215 -10.62 29.29 -2.24
C ALA A 215 -12.12 28.99 -2.07
N ALA A 216 -12.68 28.14 -2.92
CA ALA A 216 -14.06 27.65 -2.81
C ALA A 216 -14.23 26.62 -1.68
N ALA A 217 -13.18 25.90 -1.26
CA ALA A 217 -13.26 24.96 -0.11
C ALA A 217 -13.58 25.67 1.22
N THR A 218 -13.40 26.99 1.28
CA THR A 218 -13.85 27.86 2.38
C THR A 218 -15.32 28.25 2.28
N ASP A 219 -15.93 28.17 1.10
CA ASP A 219 -17.32 28.55 0.82
C ASP A 219 -18.18 27.32 0.50
N LYS A 220 -19.03 26.94 1.46
CA LYS A 220 -20.00 25.82 1.45
C LYS A 220 -20.20 25.12 0.09
N GLY A 221 -19.69 23.89 -0.02
CA GLY A 221 -19.87 23.02 -1.18
C GLY A 221 -19.47 21.57 -0.91
N GLN A 222 -18.98 20.88 -1.95
CA GLN A 222 -18.46 19.51 -1.85
C GLN A 222 -17.11 19.42 -1.12
N TYR A 223 -16.37 20.51 -1.04
CA TYR A 223 -15.08 20.60 -0.36
C TYR A 223 -15.23 21.21 1.02
N TYR A 224 -14.45 20.72 1.97
CA TYR A 224 -14.41 21.26 3.33
C TYR A 224 -13.01 21.18 3.93
N GLU A 225 -12.50 22.31 4.44
CA GLU A 225 -11.22 22.40 5.13
C GLU A 225 -11.36 22.15 6.64
N LEU A 226 -10.72 21.07 7.12
CA LEU A 226 -10.74 20.67 8.53
C LEU A 226 -10.08 21.72 9.43
N GLN A 227 -10.71 22.02 10.56
CA GLN A 227 -10.12 22.87 11.59
C GLN A 227 -9.19 22.07 12.50
N GLU A 228 -8.34 22.75 13.26
CA GLU A 228 -7.39 22.10 14.18
C GLU A 228 -8.10 21.19 15.20
N SER A 229 -9.28 21.57 15.68
CA SER A 229 -10.10 20.73 16.56
C SER A 229 -10.55 19.42 15.90
N ASP A 230 -10.85 19.45 14.60
CA ASP A 230 -11.23 18.24 13.85
C ASP A 230 -10.03 17.31 13.69
N LEU A 231 -8.84 17.88 13.42
CA LEU A 231 -7.60 17.12 13.32
C LEU A 231 -7.23 16.42 14.64
N LEU A 232 -7.41 17.11 15.77
CA LEU A 232 -7.17 16.54 17.11
C LEU A 232 -8.19 15.45 17.47
N GLY A 233 -9.45 15.60 17.05
CA GLY A 233 -10.50 14.61 17.30
C GLY A 233 -10.41 13.36 16.43
N ASN A 234 -9.66 13.41 15.32
CA ASN A 234 -9.60 12.36 14.31
C ASN A 234 -8.16 11.88 14.09
N GLU A 235 -7.61 11.20 15.10
CA GLU A 235 -6.25 10.65 15.07
C GLU A 235 -5.99 9.73 13.86
N TRP A 236 -7.02 9.11 13.30
CA TRP A 236 -6.90 8.27 12.10
C TRP A 236 -6.47 9.05 10.85
N LEU A 237 -6.61 10.38 10.81
CA LEU A 237 -6.05 11.19 9.71
C LEU A 237 -4.51 11.07 9.66
N GLN A 238 -3.86 10.87 10.81
CA GLN A 238 -2.43 10.57 10.84
C GLN A 238 -2.11 9.26 10.11
N LEU A 239 -2.98 8.25 10.20
CA LEU A 239 -2.81 7.00 9.47
C LEU A 239 -2.76 7.23 7.95
N TYR A 240 -3.63 8.10 7.41
CA TYR A 240 -3.68 8.39 5.97
C TYR A 240 -2.44 9.14 5.51
N ALA A 241 -1.96 10.10 6.30
CA ALA A 241 -0.69 10.76 6.06
C ALA A 241 0.50 9.78 6.14
N GLU A 242 0.49 8.84 7.11
CA GLU A 242 1.52 7.80 7.25
C GLU A 242 1.54 6.85 6.04
N PHE A 243 0.38 6.45 5.52
CA PHE A 243 0.28 5.69 4.26
C PHE A 243 0.88 6.46 3.09
N ALA A 244 0.50 7.73 2.92
CA ALA A 244 1.05 8.58 1.86
C ALA A 244 2.57 8.72 1.96
N PHE A 245 3.09 8.89 3.17
CA PHE A 245 4.53 8.97 3.42
C PHE A 245 5.24 7.64 3.13
N HIS A 246 4.64 6.51 3.52
CA HIS A 246 5.16 5.18 3.22
C HIS A 246 5.24 4.91 1.72
N VAL A 247 4.18 5.24 0.96
CA VAL A 247 4.16 5.08 -0.50
C VAL A 247 5.26 5.89 -1.16
N ARG A 248 5.46 7.14 -0.72
CA ARG A 248 6.49 8.03 -1.28
C ARG A 248 7.91 7.52 -1.02
N TRP A 249 8.14 6.90 0.13
CA TRP A 249 9.45 6.41 0.56
C TRP A 249 9.52 4.89 0.60
N ARG A 250 8.76 4.23 -0.27
CA ARG A 250 8.73 2.78 -0.35
C ARG A 250 10.14 2.24 -0.60
N GLY A 251 10.55 1.27 0.22
CA GLY A 251 11.91 0.71 0.19
C GLY A 251 12.96 1.47 1.02
N HIS A 252 12.63 2.65 1.57
CA HIS A 252 13.50 3.34 2.53
C HIS A 252 13.32 2.73 3.94
N GLY A 253 14.43 2.35 4.57
CA GLY A 253 14.43 1.85 5.95
C GLY A 253 14.21 2.97 6.98
N GLY A 254 13.74 2.64 8.18
CA GLY A 254 13.71 3.61 9.29
C GLY A 254 12.67 4.74 9.17
N LEU A 255 11.62 4.56 8.37
CA LEU A 255 10.50 5.52 8.29
C LEU A 255 9.88 5.93 9.65
N PRO A 256 9.78 5.03 10.65
CA PRO A 256 9.28 5.41 11.98
C PRO A 256 10.03 6.57 12.64
N SER A 257 11.30 6.79 12.30
CA SER A 257 12.11 7.89 12.88
C SER A 257 11.60 9.28 12.53
N PHE A 258 10.82 9.41 11.45
CA PHE A 258 10.27 10.67 10.95
C PHE A 258 8.87 11.00 11.47
N LEU A 259 8.29 10.11 12.29
CA LEU A 259 6.96 10.24 12.88
C LEU A 259 7.01 10.97 14.24
N PRO A 260 5.87 11.52 14.73
CA PRO A 260 4.60 11.70 14.02
C PRO A 260 4.70 12.77 12.93
N LEU A 261 3.84 12.65 11.91
CA LEU A 261 3.78 13.65 10.84
C LEU A 261 3.08 14.92 11.35
N LYS A 262 3.58 16.07 10.90
CA LYS A 262 3.02 17.39 11.21
C LYS A 262 2.06 17.78 10.10
N MET A 263 0.78 17.49 10.31
CA MET A 263 -0.30 17.89 9.39
C MET A 263 -0.37 19.42 9.33
N LYS A 264 -0.50 19.96 8.13
CA LYS A 264 -0.65 21.40 7.89
C LYS A 264 -2.07 21.76 7.51
N LYS A 265 -2.64 21.03 6.56
CA LYS A 265 -3.96 21.31 6.00
C LYS A 265 -4.56 20.02 5.47
N VAL A 266 -5.84 19.82 5.75
CA VAL A 266 -6.62 18.68 5.26
C VAL A 266 -7.93 19.21 4.70
N ILE A 267 -8.21 18.90 3.44
CA ILE A 267 -9.50 19.16 2.81
C ILE A 267 -10.16 17.83 2.51
N VAL A 268 -11.44 17.72 2.83
CA VAL A 268 -12.27 16.55 2.56
C VAL A 268 -13.24 16.91 1.45
N GLN A 269 -13.40 15.98 0.51
CA GLN A 269 -14.40 16.04 -0.55
C GLN A 269 -15.34 14.84 -0.43
N THR A 270 -16.63 15.11 -0.39
CA THR A 270 -17.70 14.09 -0.39
C THR A 270 -18.69 14.37 -1.52
N LEU A 271 -19.38 13.32 -1.99
CA LEU A 271 -20.45 13.44 -2.99
C LEU A 271 -21.62 14.26 -2.43
N GLU A 272 -21.97 14.03 -1.16
CA GLU A 272 -23.02 14.74 -0.44
C GLU A 272 -22.67 16.23 -0.30
N SER A 273 -23.20 17.04 -1.21
CA SER A 273 -23.11 18.50 -1.17
C SER A 273 -24.19 19.07 -0.23
N GLY A 274 -24.06 18.81 1.07
CA GLY A 274 -24.95 19.34 2.11
C GLY A 274 -24.35 20.53 2.86
N GLU A 275 -25.21 21.33 3.50
CA GLU A 275 -24.83 22.27 4.57
C GLU A 275 -24.31 21.56 5.83
N ASP A 276 -24.20 20.22 5.79
CA ASP A 276 -23.83 19.41 6.92
C ASP A 276 -22.48 19.81 7.47
N PRO A 277 -22.39 19.92 8.80
CA PRO A 277 -21.17 20.32 9.41
C PRO A 277 -20.05 19.29 9.16
N PRO A 278 -18.81 19.79 9.13
CA PRO A 278 -17.55 19.05 8.94
C PRO A 278 -17.44 17.65 9.54
N HIS A 279 -17.79 17.57 10.82
CA HIS A 279 -17.67 16.37 11.63
C HIS A 279 -18.63 15.26 11.20
N LEU A 280 -19.70 15.58 10.45
CA LEU A 280 -20.58 14.58 9.84
C LEU A 280 -19.98 14.04 8.54
N LYS A 281 -19.30 14.88 7.75
CA LYS A 281 -18.59 14.44 6.54
C LYS A 281 -17.41 13.51 6.84
N LEU A 282 -16.78 13.67 8.01
CA LEU A 282 -15.75 12.74 8.50
C LEU A 282 -16.30 11.37 8.91
N LYS A 283 -17.62 11.20 9.00
CA LYS A 283 -18.27 9.91 9.23
C LYS A 283 -18.76 9.24 7.95
N SER A 284 -18.59 9.88 6.80
CA SER A 284 -18.96 9.31 5.51
C SER A 284 -18.07 8.11 5.19
N ASN A 285 -18.68 7.02 4.73
CA ASN A 285 -17.96 5.80 4.34
C ASN A 285 -17.02 6.00 3.14
N ASN A 286 -17.32 7.00 2.29
CA ASN A 286 -16.58 7.29 1.07
C ASN A 286 -16.20 8.77 1.04
N ALA A 287 -14.91 9.06 0.89
CA ALA A 287 -14.39 10.42 0.89
C ALA A 287 -13.06 10.52 0.14
N ILE A 288 -12.76 11.71 -0.36
CA ILE A 288 -11.45 12.04 -0.92
C ILE A 288 -10.78 13.10 -0.04
N PHE A 289 -9.57 12.79 0.42
CA PHE A 289 -8.78 13.63 1.31
C PHE A 289 -7.61 14.23 0.54
N TYR A 290 -7.50 15.54 0.63
CA TYR A 290 -6.37 16.33 0.14
C TYR A 290 -5.57 16.80 1.35
N MET A 291 -4.42 16.18 1.57
CA MET A 291 -3.61 16.39 2.76
C MET A 291 -2.31 17.07 2.41
N SER A 292 -1.89 18.01 3.25
CA SER A 292 -0.53 18.53 3.25
C SER A 292 0.09 18.33 4.62
N PHE A 293 1.35 17.87 4.64
CA PHE A 293 2.04 17.57 5.88
C PHE A 293 3.56 17.70 5.72
N ARG A 294 4.26 17.74 6.85
CA ARG A 294 5.72 17.66 6.94
C ARG A 294 6.10 16.47 7.81
N ALA A 295 7.28 15.92 7.55
CA ALA A 295 7.87 14.95 8.46
C ALA A 295 8.22 15.61 9.80
N GLY A 296 7.99 14.91 10.91
CA GLY A 296 8.10 15.48 12.26
C GLY A 296 9.54 15.81 12.65
N ASN A 297 10.44 14.87 12.35
CA ASN A 297 11.85 14.86 12.79
C ASN A 297 12.82 15.02 11.61
N GLY A 298 12.48 15.92 10.68
CA GLY A 298 13.20 16.03 9.42
C GLY A 298 12.74 15.00 8.40
N ASP A 299 13.29 15.08 7.20
CA ASP A 299 12.89 14.28 6.05
C ASP A 299 14.00 13.29 5.67
N PRO A 300 13.72 12.14 5.00
CA PRO A 300 14.77 11.29 4.45
C PRO A 300 15.79 12.02 3.57
N THR A 301 15.41 13.13 2.91
CA THR A 301 16.37 13.94 2.15
C THR A 301 17.17 14.95 2.98
N GLY A 302 16.87 15.11 4.27
CA GLY A 302 17.45 16.14 5.15
C GLY A 302 17.00 17.57 4.84
N MET A 303 16.00 17.77 3.96
CA MET A 303 15.51 19.09 3.55
C MET A 303 14.13 19.37 4.12
N PRO A 304 13.76 20.65 4.35
CA PRO A 304 12.39 21.00 4.70
C PRO A 304 11.46 20.83 3.48
N VAL A 305 10.85 19.66 3.38
CA VAL A 305 9.91 19.29 2.32
C VAL A 305 8.47 19.34 2.85
N VAL A 306 7.55 19.84 2.03
CA VAL A 306 6.11 19.68 2.27
C VAL A 306 5.60 18.59 1.35
N TYR A 307 4.91 17.62 1.92
CA TYR A 307 4.23 16.57 1.18
C TYR A 307 2.80 16.99 0.89
N HIS A 308 2.36 16.71 -0.33
CA HIS A 308 0.95 16.71 -0.70
C HIS A 308 0.54 15.29 -0.99
N ALA A 309 -0.62 14.90 -0.49
CA ALA A 309 -1.17 13.58 -0.64
C ALA A 309 -2.65 13.61 -0.94
N MET A 310 -3.06 12.75 -1.86
CA MET A 310 -4.45 12.48 -2.16
C MET A 310 -4.77 11.06 -1.73
N ILE A 311 -5.79 10.93 -0.89
CA ILE A 311 -6.25 9.65 -0.38
C ILE A 311 -7.72 9.53 -0.74
N ARG A 312 -8.09 8.50 -1.49
CA ARG A 312 -9.49 8.14 -1.70
C ARG A 312 -9.81 6.94 -0.83
N GLU A 313 -10.75 7.15 0.08
CA GLU A 313 -11.32 6.14 0.95
C GLU A 313 -12.64 5.67 0.35
N THR A 314 -12.80 4.36 0.22
CA THR A 314 -14.08 3.76 -0.15
C THR A 314 -14.39 2.54 0.71
N MET A 315 -15.69 2.29 0.92
CA MET A 315 -16.24 1.10 1.54
C MET A 315 -17.42 0.58 0.71
N ASP A 316 -17.49 -0.74 0.51
CA ASP A 316 -18.55 -1.43 -0.25
C ASP A 316 -19.73 -1.91 0.64
N GLY A 317 -19.74 -1.47 1.90
CA GLY A 317 -20.71 -1.86 2.92
C GLY A 317 -20.58 -3.28 3.46
N LYS A 318 -19.60 -4.09 3.02
CA LYS A 318 -19.31 -5.39 3.63
C LYS A 318 -18.50 -5.21 4.92
N PRO A 319 -18.68 -6.07 5.93
CA PRO A 319 -17.89 -6.02 7.15
C PRO A 319 -16.39 -6.22 6.89
N GLY A 320 -15.56 -5.38 7.48
CA GLY A 320 -14.10 -5.48 7.35
C GLY A 320 -13.54 -5.07 5.99
N HIS A 321 -14.32 -4.36 5.17
CA HIS A 321 -13.93 -3.88 3.85
C HIS A 321 -13.72 -2.36 3.84
N ILE A 322 -12.49 -1.93 3.57
CA ILE A 322 -12.11 -0.55 3.25
C ILE A 322 -11.01 -0.58 2.18
N VAL A 323 -11.05 0.37 1.25
CA VAL A 323 -9.99 0.60 0.24
C VAL A 323 -9.41 1.99 0.46
N LEU A 324 -8.09 2.08 0.48
CA LEU A 324 -7.35 3.33 0.39
C LEU A 324 -6.53 3.35 -0.88
N GLU A 325 -6.86 4.30 -1.76
CA GLU A 325 -6.02 4.65 -2.90
C GLU A 325 -5.22 5.91 -2.55
N VAL A 326 -3.91 5.84 -2.73
CA VAL A 326 -2.97 6.80 -2.17
C VAL A 326 -2.02 7.29 -3.24
N GLN A 327 -1.96 8.61 -3.39
CA GLN A 327 -0.96 9.30 -4.21
C GLN A 327 -0.24 10.35 -3.35
N CYS A 328 1.08 10.43 -3.47
CA CYS A 328 1.88 11.34 -2.66
C CYS A 328 3.06 11.90 -3.45
N TRP A 329 3.31 13.20 -3.32
CA TRP A 329 4.47 13.86 -3.91
C TRP A 329 5.06 14.93 -3.00
N ALA A 330 6.36 15.18 -3.21
CA ALA A 330 7.10 16.21 -2.50
C ALA A 330 7.00 17.54 -3.25
N CYS A 331 6.64 18.59 -2.52
CA CYS A 331 6.74 19.97 -2.99
C CYS A 331 7.89 20.66 -2.29
N LYS A 332 8.66 21.46 -3.05
CA LYS A 332 9.61 22.39 -2.43
C LYS A 332 8.80 23.36 -1.58
N ALA A 333 9.23 23.57 -0.33
CA ALA A 333 8.66 24.62 0.48
C ALA A 333 8.82 25.94 -0.30
N SER A 334 7.71 26.50 -0.77
CA SER A 334 7.68 27.90 -1.15
C SER A 334 8.10 28.67 0.09
N SER A 335 9.08 29.55 -0.03
CA SER A 335 9.38 30.51 1.02
C SER A 335 8.08 31.26 1.32
N GLU A 336 7.48 30.96 2.47
CA GLU A 336 6.33 31.68 3.02
C GLU A 336 6.66 33.16 3.15
#